data_AF-A0A662TZA1-F1
#
_entry.id   AF-A0A662TZA1-F1
#
_cell.length_a   1.000
_cell.length_b   1.000
_cell.length_c   1.000
_cell.angle_alpha   90.00
_cell.angle_beta   90.00
_cell.angle_gamma   90.00
#
_symmetry.space_group_name_H-M   'P 1'
#
loop_
_entity.id
_entity.type
_entity.pdbx_description
1 polymer ?
#
loop_
_entity_poly.entity_id
_entity_poly.type
_entity_poly.pdbx_seq_one_letter_code
_entity_poly.pdbx_strand_id
1 'polypeptide(L)'
;MKILLTVLWCFLVLLRLKPIYQEALTLVLALLIPVLFFILFKDKANTFRITLLMPIVLSCIPLYITPLFLVLSIISNDERLRRIANWKLIVFTGMDGSGKTSHSRETENFLRGMGVNCITYHWFKHVLVSTISITYAKLLKKPIITHKHARGRQVYTDKFRRRIRTSVAIFRPLLQLLDNWIFIGTTLLINMLKGRWVICDRYFYDYYIRFKVLGYPIPRIIEWLVYSLTPSPHLLIIFDVNPLISYKRRREEHPLWYYVYARKEYFKLAKTKKAVIINTERPFKEVQRTVNRLITKMLLQ
;
A
#
# COMPACT_ATOMS: atom_id res chain seq x y z
N MET A 1 9.48 18.36 -25.12
CA MET A 1 10.37 17.88 -24.03
C MET A 1 11.62 17.15 -24.52
N LYS A 2 11.54 16.10 -25.36
CA LYS A 2 12.76 15.40 -25.83
C LYS A 2 13.78 16.35 -26.50
N ILE A 3 13.28 17.22 -27.39
CA ILE A 3 14.08 18.27 -28.05
C ILE A 3 14.70 19.24 -27.02
N LEU A 4 13.93 19.66 -26.01
CA LEU A 4 14.43 20.53 -24.94
C LEU A 4 15.57 19.86 -24.16
N LEU A 5 15.42 18.57 -23.81
CA LEU A 5 16.45 17.82 -23.09
C LEU A 5 17.72 17.63 -23.92
N THR A 6 17.59 17.35 -25.22
CA THR A 6 18.75 17.22 -26.12
C THR A 6 19.46 18.56 -26.31
N VAL A 7 18.71 19.66 -26.48
CA VAL A 7 19.28 21.01 -26.60
C VAL A 7 19.99 21.40 -25.30
N LEU A 8 19.35 21.16 -24.15
CA LEU A 8 19.95 21.45 -22.84
C LEU A 8 21.22 20.61 -22.62
N TRP A 9 21.21 19.33 -22.99
CA TRP A 9 22.40 18.48 -22.93
C TRP A 9 23.55 19.03 -23.76
N CYS A 10 23.32 19.38 -25.02
CA CYS A 10 24.33 20.00 -25.88
C CYS A 10 24.87 21.29 -25.25
N PHE A 11 23.99 22.14 -24.72
CA PHE A 11 24.37 23.38 -24.06
C PHE A 11 25.27 23.13 -22.83
N LEU A 12 24.92 22.18 -21.95
CA LEU A 12 25.71 21.87 -20.76
C LEU A 12 27.08 21.27 -21.11
N VAL A 13 27.16 20.45 -22.15
CA VAL A 13 28.44 19.92 -22.65
C VAL A 13 29.31 21.05 -23.22
N LEU A 14 28.74 21.94 -24.03
CA LEU A 14 29.45 23.10 -24.58
C LEU A 14 29.91 24.07 -23.48
N LEU A 15 29.08 24.29 -22.46
CA LEU A 15 29.41 25.13 -21.30
C LEU A 15 30.64 24.58 -20.58
N ARG A 16 30.69 23.26 -20.39
CA ARG A 16 31.82 22.56 -19.76
C ARG A 16 33.12 22.63 -20.57
N LEU A 17 33.03 22.61 -21.90
CA LEU A 17 34.21 22.66 -22.77
C LEU A 17 34.85 24.05 -22.86
N LYS A 18 34.15 25.11 -22.42
CA LYS A 18 34.70 26.47 -22.42
C LYS A 18 35.49 26.75 -21.13
N PRO A 19 36.82 26.97 -21.20
CA PRO A 19 37.67 27.20 -20.03
C PRO A 19 37.39 28.53 -19.28
N ILE A 20 36.52 29.38 -19.83
CA ILE A 20 36.21 30.72 -19.31
C ILE A 20 35.26 30.67 -18.10
N TYR A 21 34.50 29.59 -17.92
CA TYR A 21 33.55 29.49 -16.82
C TYR A 21 34.19 28.89 -15.56
N GLN A 22 34.21 29.66 -14.47
CA GLN A 22 34.58 29.16 -13.14
C GLN A 22 33.63 28.03 -12.70
N GLU A 23 34.17 26.96 -12.10
CA GLU A 23 33.40 25.82 -11.59
C GLU A 23 32.26 26.24 -10.64
N ALA A 24 32.43 27.36 -9.93
CA ALA A 24 31.39 27.93 -9.08
C ALA A 24 30.17 28.41 -9.88
N LEU A 25 30.36 29.08 -11.02
CA LEU A 25 29.25 29.59 -11.84
C LEU A 25 28.46 28.43 -12.46
N THR A 26 29.15 27.37 -12.87
CA THR A 26 28.53 26.21 -13.48
C THR A 26 27.71 25.40 -12.46
N LEU A 27 28.20 25.27 -11.22
CA LEU A 27 27.44 24.69 -10.09
C LEU A 27 26.20 25.52 -9.74
N VAL A 28 26.30 26.84 -9.74
CA VAL A 28 25.15 27.73 -9.51
C VAL A 28 24.10 27.52 -10.60
N LEU A 29 24.49 27.52 -11.87
CA LEU A 29 23.57 27.25 -12.97
C LEU A 29 22.92 25.85 -12.89
N ALA A 30 23.68 24.84 -12.47
CA ALA A 30 23.18 23.48 -12.27
C ALA A 30 22.07 23.38 -11.21
N LEU A 31 22.10 24.23 -10.18
CA LEU A 31 21.05 24.31 -9.17
C LEU A 31 19.88 25.20 -9.63
N LEU A 32 20.18 26.28 -10.34
CA LEU A 32 19.23 27.33 -10.67
C LEU A 32 18.31 26.94 -11.83
N ILE A 33 18.81 26.18 -12.81
CA ILE A 33 18.04 25.71 -13.99
C ILE A 33 16.83 24.84 -13.58
N PRO A 34 16.98 23.77 -12.77
CA PRO A 34 15.83 22.98 -12.33
C PRO A 34 14.83 23.78 -11.50
N VAL A 35 15.33 24.68 -10.63
CA VAL A 35 14.48 25.50 -9.75
C VAL A 35 13.63 26.47 -10.57
N LEU A 36 14.24 27.22 -11.50
CA LEU A 36 13.51 28.12 -12.39
C LEU A 36 12.49 27.36 -13.25
N PHE A 37 12.88 26.20 -13.79
CA PHE A 37 11.97 25.38 -14.57
C PHE A 37 10.75 24.95 -13.74
N PHE A 38 10.97 24.53 -12.49
CA PHE A 38 9.88 24.17 -11.59
C PHE A 38 8.97 25.36 -11.26
N ILE A 39 9.53 26.54 -11.02
CA ILE A 39 8.76 27.75 -10.72
C ILE A 39 7.88 28.16 -11.92
N LEU A 40 8.42 28.12 -13.14
CA LEU A 40 7.72 28.51 -14.35
C LEU A 40 6.62 27.52 -14.75
N PHE A 41 6.91 26.22 -14.73
CA PHE A 41 6.02 25.19 -15.29
C PHE A 41 5.25 24.40 -14.25
N LYS A 42 5.67 24.43 -12.97
CA LYS A 42 5.13 23.60 -11.87
C LYS A 42 5.06 22.10 -12.18
N ASP A 43 5.85 21.63 -13.16
CA ASP A 43 5.88 20.23 -13.60
C ASP A 43 7.02 19.46 -12.93
N LYS A 44 6.68 18.67 -11.91
CA LYS A 44 7.65 17.87 -11.13
C LYS A 44 8.37 16.82 -11.98
N ALA A 45 7.69 16.19 -12.94
CA ALA A 45 8.27 15.10 -13.72
C ALA A 45 9.30 15.64 -14.71
N ASN A 46 8.99 16.73 -15.39
CA ASN A 46 9.93 17.37 -16.31
C ASN A 46 11.06 18.11 -15.56
N THR A 47 10.79 18.63 -14.36
CA THR A 47 11.85 19.14 -13.46
C THR A 47 12.84 18.04 -13.11
N PHE A 48 12.37 16.86 -12.68
CA PHE A 48 13.25 15.74 -12.35
C PHE A 48 14.13 15.32 -13.54
N ARG A 49 13.56 15.26 -14.75
CA ARG A 49 14.30 14.95 -15.98
C ARG A 49 15.40 15.97 -16.29
N ILE A 50 15.14 17.25 -16.02
CA ILE A 50 16.14 18.31 -16.13
C ILE A 50 17.20 18.17 -15.04
N THR A 51 16.81 17.88 -13.80
CA THR A 51 17.75 17.63 -12.69
C THR A 51 18.71 16.46 -13.01
N LEU A 52 18.23 15.41 -13.67
CA LEU A 52 19.07 14.28 -14.10
C LEU A 52 20.20 14.68 -15.07
N LEU A 53 20.09 15.81 -15.77
CA LEU A 53 21.13 16.33 -16.66
C LEU A 53 22.17 17.20 -15.93
N MET A 54 21.87 17.68 -14.73
CA MET A 54 22.76 18.60 -13.99
C MET A 54 24.15 18.03 -13.65
N PRO A 55 24.33 16.72 -13.35
CA PRO A 55 25.65 16.15 -13.10
C PRO A 55 26.65 16.32 -14.25
N ILE A 56 26.18 16.53 -15.49
CA ILE A 56 27.03 16.71 -16.70
C ILE A 56 28.03 17.86 -16.52
N VAL A 57 27.64 18.86 -15.74
CA VAL A 57 28.41 20.07 -15.47
C VAL A 57 29.62 19.80 -14.56
N LEU A 58 29.60 18.71 -13.79
CA LEU A 58 30.67 18.37 -12.86
C LEU A 58 31.92 17.89 -13.61
N SER A 59 33.05 18.55 -13.35
CA SER A 59 34.36 18.19 -13.91
C SER A 59 34.76 16.74 -13.63
N CYS A 60 34.33 16.19 -12.47
CA CYS A 60 34.63 14.82 -12.04
C CYS A 60 34.00 13.73 -12.91
N ILE A 61 32.93 14.01 -13.66
CA ILE A 61 32.24 13.00 -14.47
C ILE A 61 32.88 12.96 -15.86
N PRO A 62 33.39 11.82 -16.35
CA PRO A 62 33.98 11.75 -17.68
C PRO A 62 33.02 12.15 -18.81
N LEU A 63 33.51 12.91 -19.82
CA LEU A 63 32.68 13.42 -20.93
C LEU A 63 31.95 12.31 -21.71
N TYR A 64 32.59 11.16 -21.91
CA TYR A 64 31.98 10.02 -22.61
C TYR A 64 30.82 9.36 -21.85
N ILE A 65 30.67 9.62 -20.55
CA ILE A 65 29.53 9.15 -19.73
C ILE A 65 28.35 10.11 -19.84
N THR A 66 28.54 11.36 -20.26
CA THR A 66 27.48 12.37 -20.33
C THR A 66 26.27 11.99 -21.21
N PRO A 67 26.39 11.21 -22.31
CA PRO A 67 25.23 10.72 -23.07
C PRO A 67 24.34 9.79 -22.23
N LEU A 68 24.88 9.08 -21.23
CA LEU A 68 24.09 8.21 -20.35
C LEU A 68 23.04 9.01 -19.58
N PHE A 69 23.38 10.20 -19.07
CA PHE A 69 22.44 11.08 -18.38
C PHE A 69 21.32 11.58 -19.31
N LEU A 70 21.65 11.86 -20.58
CA LEU A 70 20.65 12.18 -21.59
C LEU A 70 19.73 11.01 -21.87
N VAL A 71 20.29 9.82 -22.07
CA VAL A 71 19.52 8.60 -22.31
C VAL A 71 18.59 8.31 -21.12
N LEU A 72 19.09 8.39 -19.88
CA LEU A 72 18.29 8.23 -18.66
C LEU A 72 17.18 9.29 -18.55
N SER A 73 17.46 10.54 -18.91
CA SER A 73 16.48 11.63 -18.92
C SER A 73 15.43 11.48 -20.02
N ILE A 74 15.80 11.01 -21.21
CA ILE A 74 14.89 10.74 -22.33
C ILE A 74 14.01 9.51 -22.04
N ILE A 75 14.61 8.42 -21.55
CA ILE A 75 13.94 7.16 -21.20
C ILE A 75 13.01 7.34 -19.99
N SER A 76 13.31 8.28 -19.09
CA SER A 76 12.37 8.72 -18.06
C SER A 76 11.09 9.23 -18.72
N ASN A 77 10.14 8.31 -18.91
CA ASN A 77 8.86 8.56 -19.54
C ASN A 77 8.04 9.45 -18.61
N ASP A 78 7.77 10.68 -19.04
CA ASP A 78 6.95 11.66 -18.32
C ASP A 78 5.60 11.05 -17.92
N GLU A 79 4.97 10.30 -18.82
CA GLU A 79 3.70 9.64 -18.53
C GLU A 79 3.83 8.56 -17.45
N ARG A 80 4.91 7.77 -17.48
CA ARG A 80 5.16 6.75 -16.44
C ARG A 80 5.45 7.41 -15.10
N LEU A 81 6.24 8.48 -15.07
CA LEU A 81 6.54 9.24 -13.85
C LEU A 81 5.28 9.89 -13.29
N ARG A 82 4.42 10.47 -14.14
CA ARG A 82 3.11 11.01 -13.73
C ARG A 82 2.21 9.92 -13.16
N ARG A 83 2.15 8.72 -13.78
CA ARG A 83 1.38 7.58 -13.25
C ARG A 83 1.92 7.09 -11.91
N ILE A 84 3.25 7.03 -11.73
CA ILE A 84 3.88 6.70 -10.44
C ILE A 84 3.53 7.76 -9.39
N ALA A 85 3.64 9.04 -9.73
CA ALA A 85 3.31 10.14 -8.82
C ALA A 85 1.83 10.17 -8.44
N ASN A 86 0.94 9.80 -9.37
CA ASN A 86 -0.51 9.75 -9.18
C ASN A 86 -1.03 8.38 -8.74
N TRP A 87 -0.16 7.46 -8.35
CA TRP A 87 -0.60 6.18 -7.80
C TRP A 87 -1.43 6.42 -6.52
N LYS A 88 -2.44 5.58 -6.28
CA LYS A 88 -3.23 5.62 -5.05
C LYS A 88 -3.33 4.25 -4.41
N LEU A 89 -3.41 4.26 -3.09
CA LEU A 89 -3.67 3.11 -2.24
C LEU A 89 -5.01 3.29 -1.55
N ILE A 90 -5.95 2.41 -1.89
CA ILE A 90 -7.28 2.34 -1.28
C ILE A 90 -7.32 1.07 -0.44
N VAL A 91 -7.71 1.19 0.83
CA VAL A 91 -7.82 0.05 1.74
C VAL A 91 -9.26 -0.13 2.18
N PHE A 92 -9.78 -1.32 1.95
CA PHE A 92 -11.08 -1.77 2.42
C PHE A 92 -10.89 -2.73 3.58
N THR A 93 -11.40 -2.34 4.75
CA THR A 93 -11.27 -3.10 5.99
C THR A 93 -12.62 -3.18 6.71
N GLY A 94 -12.72 -4.00 7.75
CA GLY A 94 -13.97 -4.24 8.50
C GLY A 94 -14.22 -5.71 8.78
N MET A 95 -15.32 -6.00 9.47
CA MET A 95 -15.61 -7.36 9.96
C MET A 95 -15.86 -8.38 8.86
N ASP A 96 -15.65 -9.66 9.17
CA ASP A 96 -16.01 -10.75 8.27
C ASP A 96 -17.52 -10.74 7.98
N GLY A 97 -17.90 -10.89 6.70
CA GLY A 97 -19.30 -10.78 6.27
C GLY A 97 -19.81 -9.37 5.96
N SER A 98 -18.97 -8.33 6.05
CA SER A 98 -19.38 -6.94 5.73
C SER A 98 -19.44 -6.61 4.23
N GLY A 99 -19.03 -7.52 3.34
CA GLY A 99 -19.14 -7.33 1.87
C GLY A 99 -17.91 -6.71 1.18
N LYS A 100 -16.79 -6.55 1.89
CA LYS A 100 -15.54 -5.93 1.39
C LYS A 100 -15.07 -6.48 0.05
N THR A 101 -15.04 -7.81 -0.09
CA THR A 101 -14.55 -8.49 -1.30
C THR A 101 -15.42 -8.25 -2.51
N SER A 102 -16.73 -8.09 -2.31
CA SER A 102 -17.65 -7.73 -3.39
C SER A 102 -17.44 -6.27 -3.79
N HIS A 103 -17.34 -5.36 -2.81
CA HIS A 103 -17.09 -3.95 -3.07
C HIS A 103 -15.73 -3.67 -3.69
N SER A 104 -14.66 -4.39 -3.32
CA SER A 104 -13.32 -4.20 -3.89
C SER A 104 -13.27 -4.54 -5.37
N ARG A 105 -13.86 -5.69 -5.76
CA ARG A 105 -13.98 -6.09 -7.17
C ARG A 105 -14.80 -5.12 -8.00
N GLU A 106 -15.94 -4.69 -7.47
CA GLU A 106 -16.81 -3.75 -8.18
C GLU A 106 -16.16 -2.36 -8.30
N THR A 107 -15.40 -1.94 -7.28
CA THR A 107 -14.63 -0.69 -7.33
C THR A 107 -13.50 -0.76 -8.35
N GLU A 108 -12.83 -1.90 -8.50
CA GLU A 108 -11.83 -2.10 -9.55
C GLU A 108 -12.46 -1.99 -10.94
N ASN A 109 -13.60 -2.63 -11.17
CA ASN A 109 -14.33 -2.55 -12.44
C ASN A 109 -14.73 -1.10 -12.74
N PHE A 110 -15.27 -0.39 -11.75
CA PHE A 110 -15.64 1.02 -11.86
C PHE A 110 -14.44 1.89 -12.25
N LEU A 111 -13.32 1.78 -11.53
CA LEU A 111 -12.11 2.57 -11.81
C LEU A 111 -11.50 2.24 -13.18
N ARG A 112 -11.45 0.96 -13.55
CA ARG A 112 -11.00 0.54 -14.88
C ARG A 112 -11.91 1.05 -15.99
N GLY A 113 -13.22 1.08 -15.76
CA GLY A 113 -14.20 1.68 -16.67
C GLY A 113 -13.98 3.18 -16.89
N MET A 114 -13.37 3.87 -15.93
CA MET A 114 -12.95 5.27 -16.05
C MET A 114 -11.54 5.44 -16.66
N GLY A 115 -10.88 4.36 -17.09
CA GLY A 115 -9.52 4.39 -17.63
C GLY A 115 -8.41 4.40 -16.57
N VAL A 116 -8.73 4.24 -15.28
CA VAL A 116 -7.74 4.15 -14.21
C VAL A 116 -7.16 2.74 -14.16
N ASN A 117 -5.83 2.62 -14.31
CA ASN A 117 -5.14 1.35 -14.17
C ASN A 117 -5.13 0.92 -12.69
N CYS A 118 -6.05 0.02 -12.33
CA CYS A 118 -6.29 -0.40 -10.95
C CYS A 118 -6.24 -1.93 -10.81
N ILE A 119 -5.74 -2.42 -9.69
CA ILE A 119 -5.73 -3.84 -9.34
C ILE A 119 -6.21 -4.08 -7.91
N THR A 120 -7.04 -5.09 -7.71
CA THR A 120 -7.44 -5.53 -6.36
C THR A 120 -6.57 -6.67 -5.87
N TYR A 121 -6.09 -6.56 -4.64
CA TYR A 121 -5.45 -7.67 -3.92
C TYR A 121 -6.31 -8.10 -2.75
N HIS A 122 -6.55 -9.42 -2.68
CA HIS A 122 -7.19 -10.06 -1.54
C HIS A 122 -6.15 -10.82 -0.73
N TRP A 123 -5.71 -10.23 0.38
CA TRP A 123 -4.62 -10.76 1.19
C TRP A 123 -5.13 -11.83 2.17
N PHE A 124 -5.33 -13.05 1.67
CA PHE A 124 -5.66 -14.21 2.53
C PHE A 124 -4.76 -15.41 2.28
N LYS A 125 -3.73 -15.27 1.43
CA LYS A 125 -2.75 -16.33 1.19
C LYS A 125 -1.41 -15.93 1.80
N HIS A 126 -1.16 -16.50 2.96
CA HIS A 126 0.13 -16.45 3.65
C HIS A 126 1.12 -17.36 2.93
N VAL A 127 1.78 -16.90 1.87
CA VAL A 127 2.67 -17.78 1.11
C VAL A 127 3.85 -18.21 2.00
N LEU A 128 4.57 -17.27 2.63
CA LEU A 128 5.76 -17.62 3.44
C LEU A 128 5.42 -18.25 4.80
N VAL A 129 4.41 -17.76 5.53
CA VAL A 129 3.99 -18.43 6.77
C VAL A 129 3.43 -19.82 6.49
N SER A 130 2.80 -20.08 5.33
CA SER A 130 2.43 -21.47 4.99
C SER A 130 3.66 -22.34 4.80
N THR A 131 4.68 -21.88 4.07
CA THR A 131 5.91 -22.67 3.87
C THR A 131 6.67 -22.89 5.17
N ILE A 132 6.89 -21.84 5.96
CA ILE A 132 7.64 -21.92 7.23
C ILE A 132 6.85 -22.72 8.27
N SER A 133 5.53 -22.54 8.39
CA SER A 133 4.73 -23.33 9.33
C SER A 133 4.61 -24.78 8.92
N ILE A 134 4.56 -25.10 7.62
CA ILE A 134 4.62 -26.47 7.10
C ILE A 134 5.99 -27.09 7.40
N THR A 135 7.09 -26.36 7.14
CA THR A 135 8.45 -26.83 7.41
C THR A 135 8.70 -27.02 8.91
N TYR A 136 8.27 -26.07 9.74
CA TYR A 136 8.38 -26.15 11.21
C TYR A 136 7.48 -27.25 11.81
N ALA A 137 6.27 -27.45 11.27
CA ALA A 137 5.39 -28.55 11.66
C ALA A 137 5.96 -29.93 11.25
N LYS A 138 6.59 -30.02 10.07
CA LYS A 138 7.33 -31.21 9.63
C LYS A 138 8.55 -31.48 10.51
N LEU A 139 9.33 -30.45 10.82
CA LEU A 139 10.55 -30.57 11.64
C LEU A 139 10.25 -31.00 13.08
N LEU A 140 9.15 -30.50 13.66
CA LEU A 140 8.74 -30.81 15.05
C LEU A 140 7.70 -31.94 15.16
N LYS A 141 7.42 -32.68 14.08
CA LYS A 141 6.38 -33.71 14.02
C LYS A 141 5.02 -33.25 14.58
N LYS A 142 4.70 -31.97 14.48
CA LYS A 142 3.41 -31.41 14.93
C LYS A 142 2.40 -31.50 13.80
N PRO A 143 1.12 -31.78 14.09
CA PRO A 143 0.10 -31.81 13.05
C PRO A 143 0.04 -30.45 12.37
N ILE A 144 0.19 -30.44 11.04
CA ILE A 144 0.02 -29.24 10.22
C ILE A 144 -1.42 -28.77 10.43
N ILE A 145 -1.60 -27.64 11.11
CA ILE A 145 -2.93 -27.03 11.29
C ILE A 145 -3.27 -26.34 9.98
N THR A 146 -3.67 -27.12 8.99
CA THR A 146 -4.36 -26.61 7.82
C THR A 146 -5.71 -26.12 8.32
N HIS A 147 -5.98 -24.82 8.26
CA HIS A 147 -7.32 -24.27 8.48
C HIS A 147 -8.23 -24.73 7.32
N LYS A 148 -8.52 -26.04 7.23
CA LYS A 148 -9.67 -26.53 6.48
C LYS A 148 -10.87 -25.82 7.09
N HIS A 149 -11.67 -25.18 6.24
CA HIS A 149 -12.95 -24.59 6.62
C HIS A 149 -13.82 -25.71 7.21
N ALA A 150 -13.73 -25.90 8.53
CA ALA A 150 -14.47 -26.93 9.23
C ALA A 150 -15.90 -26.40 9.36
N ARG A 151 -16.76 -26.79 8.41
CA ARG A 151 -18.20 -26.56 8.49
C ARG A 151 -18.68 -26.96 9.89
N GLY A 152 -19.31 -26.03 10.61
CA GLY A 152 -20.01 -26.29 11.87
C GLY A 152 -19.16 -26.35 13.14
N ARG A 153 -17.83 -26.18 13.10
CA ARG A 153 -17.02 -26.03 14.32
C ARG A 153 -16.55 -24.59 14.47
N GLN A 154 -16.90 -23.96 15.61
CA GLN A 154 -16.38 -22.63 15.94
C GLN A 154 -14.85 -22.67 15.96
N VAL A 155 -14.24 -21.86 15.10
CA VAL A 155 -12.77 -21.83 14.96
C VAL A 155 -12.10 -21.25 16.22
N TYR A 156 -12.80 -20.37 16.94
CA TYR A 156 -12.30 -19.68 18.12
C TYR A 156 -13.12 -20.02 19.35
N THR A 157 -12.75 -21.11 20.02
CA THR A 157 -13.36 -21.54 21.30
C THR A 157 -12.61 -20.93 22.50
N ASP A 158 -13.22 -20.93 23.69
CA ASP A 158 -12.55 -20.48 24.92
C ASP A 158 -11.32 -21.33 25.25
N LYS A 159 -11.30 -22.60 24.82
CA LYS A 159 -10.13 -23.48 24.91
C LYS A 159 -8.97 -22.95 24.05
N PHE A 160 -9.25 -22.43 22.85
CA PHE A 160 -8.26 -21.77 21.98
C PHE A 160 -7.69 -20.51 22.64
N ARG A 161 -8.54 -19.67 23.23
CA ARG A 161 -8.12 -18.43 23.91
C ARG A 161 -7.21 -18.67 25.11
N ARG A 162 -7.49 -19.71 25.90
CA ARG A 162 -6.63 -20.14 27.02
C ARG A 162 -5.25 -20.60 26.55
N ARG A 163 -5.17 -21.37 25.45
CA ARG A 163 -3.90 -21.85 24.88
C ARG A 163 -2.99 -20.71 24.38
N ILE A 164 -3.58 -19.62 23.91
CA ILE A 164 -2.89 -18.48 23.27
C ILE A 164 -2.32 -17.49 24.28
N ARG A 165 -2.69 -17.56 25.55
CA ARG A 165 -2.14 -16.69 26.60
C ARG A 165 -0.73 -17.06 27.05
N THR A 166 -0.10 -18.05 26.43
CA THR A 166 1.30 -18.44 26.72
C THR A 166 2.30 -17.51 26.03
N SER A 167 3.44 -17.22 26.66
CA SER A 167 4.44 -16.26 26.15
C SER A 167 4.99 -16.60 24.76
N VAL A 168 5.02 -17.89 24.40
CA VAL A 168 5.44 -18.36 23.05
C VAL A 168 4.47 -17.89 21.96
N ALA A 169 3.21 -17.57 22.31
CA ALA A 169 2.23 -17.07 21.35
C ALA A 169 2.50 -15.63 20.88
N ILE A 170 3.35 -14.86 21.59
CA ILE A 170 3.76 -13.49 21.21
C ILE A 170 4.52 -13.48 19.88
N PHE A 171 5.30 -14.52 19.60
CA PHE A 171 6.09 -14.62 18.38
C PHE A 171 5.21 -14.72 17.13
N ARG A 172 3.98 -15.25 17.25
CA ARG A 172 3.11 -15.48 16.09
C ARG A 172 2.61 -14.16 15.46
N PRO A 173 2.07 -13.18 16.22
CA PRO A 173 1.79 -11.84 15.70
C PRO A 173 3.01 -11.15 15.09
N LEU A 174 4.19 -11.28 15.72
CA LEU A 174 5.41 -10.63 15.24
C LEU A 174 5.90 -11.21 13.91
N LEU A 175 5.97 -12.53 13.80
CA LEU A 175 6.32 -13.22 12.55
C LEU A 175 5.32 -12.90 11.44
N GLN A 176 4.02 -12.86 11.76
CA GLN A 176 3.01 -12.51 10.77
C GLN A 176 3.11 -11.06 10.32
N LEU A 177 3.45 -10.15 11.23
CA LEU A 177 3.68 -8.74 10.90
C LEU A 177 4.85 -8.64 9.90
N LEU A 178 5.99 -9.26 10.19
CA LEU A 178 7.16 -9.27 9.29
C LEU A 178 6.83 -9.87 7.91
N ASP A 179 6.13 -11.00 7.86
CA ASP A 179 5.68 -11.63 6.61
C ASP A 179 4.79 -10.68 5.79
N ASN A 180 3.78 -10.09 6.44
CA ASN A 180 2.90 -9.13 5.79
C ASN A 180 3.67 -7.90 5.30
N TRP A 181 4.69 -7.47 6.03
CA TRP A 181 5.51 -6.31 5.68
C TRP A 181 6.30 -6.55 4.41
N ILE A 182 6.97 -7.70 4.33
CA ILE A 182 7.70 -8.09 3.14
C ILE A 182 6.72 -8.26 1.99
N PHE A 183 5.63 -9.01 2.16
CA PHE A 183 4.75 -9.37 1.06
C PHE A 183 3.87 -8.21 0.55
N ILE A 184 3.14 -7.54 1.45
CA ILE A 184 2.29 -6.40 1.09
C ILE A 184 3.19 -5.22 0.69
N GLY A 185 4.27 -4.96 1.42
CA GLY A 185 5.19 -3.86 1.13
C GLY A 185 5.84 -3.99 -0.24
N THR A 186 6.40 -5.16 -0.58
CA THR A 186 7.00 -5.41 -1.91
C THR A 186 5.95 -5.31 -3.02
N THR A 187 4.74 -5.84 -2.81
CA THR A 187 3.69 -5.77 -3.84
C THR A 187 3.19 -4.35 -4.05
N LEU A 188 3.03 -3.57 -2.98
CA LEU A 188 2.69 -2.15 -3.08
C LEU A 188 3.77 -1.38 -3.82
N LEU A 189 5.05 -1.61 -3.49
CA LEU A 189 6.18 -0.98 -4.16
C LEU A 189 6.19 -1.28 -5.66
N ILE A 190 6.03 -2.55 -6.05
CA ILE A 190 6.02 -2.96 -7.46
C ILE A 190 4.85 -2.29 -8.22
N ASN A 191 3.66 -2.21 -7.62
CA ASN A 191 2.51 -1.59 -8.27
C ASN A 191 2.62 -0.05 -8.33
N MET A 192 3.17 0.57 -7.28
CA MET A 192 3.52 1.99 -7.26
C MET A 192 4.50 2.33 -8.38
N LEU A 193 5.58 1.56 -8.56
CA LEU A 193 6.57 1.73 -9.64
C LEU A 193 6.00 1.48 -11.05
N LYS A 194 4.86 0.79 -11.13
CA LYS A 194 4.10 0.60 -12.37
C LYS A 194 3.01 1.67 -12.56
N GLY A 195 2.84 2.59 -11.58
CA GLY A 195 1.82 3.63 -11.58
C GLY A 195 0.39 3.08 -11.53
N ARG A 196 0.19 1.90 -10.93
CA ARG A 196 -1.12 1.27 -10.79
C ARG A 196 -1.73 1.62 -9.45
N TRP A 197 -3.02 1.93 -9.45
CA TRP A 197 -3.79 2.05 -8.23
C TRP A 197 -3.99 0.67 -7.62
N VAL A 198 -3.95 0.61 -6.30
CA VAL A 198 -4.08 -0.65 -5.55
C VAL A 198 -5.27 -0.55 -4.62
N ILE A 199 -6.22 -1.49 -4.76
CA ILE A 199 -7.30 -1.71 -3.80
C ILE A 199 -6.92 -2.93 -2.95
N CYS A 200 -6.71 -2.72 -1.65
CA CYS A 200 -6.46 -3.80 -0.71
C CYS A 200 -7.76 -4.21 -0.03
N ASP A 201 -8.22 -5.44 -0.28
CA ASP A 201 -9.22 -6.08 0.57
C ASP A 201 -8.49 -6.76 1.73
N ARG A 202 -8.61 -6.14 2.91
CA ARG A 202 -7.82 -6.31 4.13
C ARG A 202 -6.42 -5.74 4.02
N TYR A 203 -5.95 -5.15 5.12
CA TYR A 203 -4.61 -4.58 5.23
C TYR A 203 -3.95 -5.03 6.53
N PHE A 204 -2.77 -4.50 6.85
CA PHE A 204 -2.06 -4.80 8.09
C PHE A 204 -2.94 -4.68 9.34
N TYR A 205 -3.87 -3.72 9.33
CA TYR A 205 -4.82 -3.48 10.43
C TYR A 205 -5.72 -4.68 10.71
N ASP A 206 -6.19 -5.39 9.68
CA ASP A 206 -7.08 -6.55 9.84
C ASP A 206 -6.40 -7.69 10.58
N TYR A 207 -5.12 -7.94 10.29
CA TYR A 207 -4.35 -8.98 10.98
C TYR A 207 -4.10 -8.61 12.43
N TYR A 208 -3.71 -7.35 12.69
CA TYR A 208 -3.52 -6.86 14.05
C TYR A 208 -4.81 -6.94 14.88
N ILE A 209 -5.92 -6.42 14.34
CA ILE A 209 -7.23 -6.47 14.99
C ILE A 209 -7.64 -7.91 15.27
N ARG A 210 -7.44 -8.82 14.31
CA ARG A 210 -7.72 -10.25 14.52
C ARG A 210 -6.93 -10.82 15.69
N PHE A 211 -5.61 -10.60 15.78
CA PHE A 211 -4.82 -11.08 16.91
C PHE A 211 -5.30 -10.48 18.24
N LYS A 212 -5.62 -9.20 18.26
CA LYS A 212 -6.10 -8.51 19.46
C LYS A 212 -7.44 -9.06 19.95
N VAL A 213 -8.40 -9.23 19.05
CA VAL A 213 -9.73 -9.80 19.36
C VAL A 213 -9.59 -11.23 19.91
N LEU A 214 -8.71 -12.03 19.29
CA LEU A 214 -8.41 -13.40 19.74
C LEU A 214 -7.70 -13.46 21.09
N GLY A 215 -7.27 -12.32 21.66
CA GLY A 215 -6.64 -12.25 22.97
C GLY A 215 -5.17 -12.68 22.97
N TYR A 216 -4.48 -12.54 21.82
CA TYR A 216 -3.04 -12.68 21.81
C TYR A 216 -2.40 -11.62 22.71
N PRO A 217 -1.36 -11.98 23.49
CA PRO A 217 -0.55 -11.00 24.21
C PRO A 217 0.23 -10.18 23.18
N ILE A 218 -0.27 -8.99 22.85
CA ILE A 218 0.39 -8.07 21.91
C ILE A 218 1.01 -6.94 22.73
N PRO A 219 2.34 -6.87 22.82
CA PRO A 219 3.03 -5.73 23.43
C PRO A 219 2.60 -4.40 22.77
N ARG A 220 2.55 -3.32 23.57
CA ARG A 220 2.23 -1.97 23.06
C ARG A 220 3.16 -1.52 21.94
N ILE A 221 4.42 -1.98 21.95
CA ILE A 221 5.37 -1.71 20.87
C ILE A 221 4.88 -2.27 19.53
N ILE A 222 4.27 -3.46 19.50
CA ILE A 222 3.74 -4.03 18.25
C ILE A 222 2.56 -3.22 17.72
N GLU A 223 1.66 -2.79 18.62
CA GLU A 223 0.56 -1.88 18.25
C GLU A 223 1.09 -0.58 17.64
N TRP A 224 2.11 0.01 18.26
CA TRP A 224 2.79 1.19 17.71
C TRP A 224 3.44 0.90 16.36
N LEU A 225 4.16 -0.22 16.19
CA LEU A 225 4.78 -0.60 14.92
C LEU A 225 3.73 -0.75 13.80
N VAL A 226 2.59 -1.41 14.08
CA VAL A 226 1.52 -1.55 13.09
C VAL A 226 0.94 -0.19 12.71
N TYR A 227 0.67 0.69 13.67
CA TYR A 227 0.06 1.98 13.35
C TYR A 227 1.04 2.99 12.75
N SER A 228 2.31 2.99 13.17
CA SER A 228 3.28 4.01 12.78
C SER A 228 4.04 3.65 11.52
N LEU A 229 4.47 2.39 11.38
CA LEU A 229 5.30 2.01 10.25
C LEU A 229 4.45 1.73 9.00
N THR A 230 3.24 1.17 9.13
CA THR A 230 2.51 0.69 7.94
C THR A 230 2.20 1.84 6.98
N PRO A 231 2.41 1.64 5.66
CA PRO A 231 2.14 2.68 4.67
C PRO A 231 0.72 3.23 4.82
N SER A 232 0.61 4.55 5.00
CA SER A 232 -0.71 5.17 5.16
C SER A 232 -1.47 5.09 3.83
N PRO A 233 -2.69 4.51 3.82
CA PRO A 233 -3.52 4.52 2.63
C PRO A 233 -4.00 5.94 2.30
N HIS A 234 -4.21 6.22 1.03
CA HIS A 234 -4.79 7.48 0.56
C HIS A 234 -6.27 7.55 0.91
N LEU A 235 -6.93 6.40 0.96
CA LEU A 235 -8.30 6.26 1.40
C LEU A 235 -8.45 4.96 2.20
N LEU A 236 -8.89 5.08 3.44
CA LEU A 236 -9.23 3.95 4.31
C LEU A 236 -10.74 3.91 4.52
N ILE A 237 -11.38 2.86 4.01
CA ILE A 237 -12.81 2.61 4.17
C ILE A 237 -13.01 1.43 5.11
N ILE A 238 -13.82 1.64 6.15
CA ILE A 238 -14.24 0.63 7.10
C ILE A 238 -15.70 0.29 6.80
N PHE A 239 -15.93 -0.92 6.32
CA PHE A 239 -17.28 -1.43 6.11
C PHE A 239 -17.85 -1.97 7.43
N ASP A 240 -18.82 -1.25 7.97
CA ASP A 240 -19.53 -1.55 9.21
C ASP A 240 -20.87 -2.24 8.93
N VAL A 241 -21.22 -3.19 9.80
CA VAL A 241 -22.47 -3.94 9.75
C VAL A 241 -22.78 -4.43 11.16
N ASN A 242 -24.05 -4.60 11.51
CA ASN A 242 -24.41 -5.20 12.79
C ASN A 242 -23.71 -6.58 12.97
N PRO A 243 -23.04 -6.82 14.12
CA PRO A 243 -22.38 -8.11 14.41
C PRO A 243 -23.27 -9.33 14.22
N LEU A 244 -24.56 -9.23 14.56
CA LEU A 244 -25.55 -10.31 14.39
C LEU A 244 -25.77 -10.65 12.91
N ILE A 245 -25.84 -9.64 12.05
CA ILE A 245 -26.00 -9.82 10.61
C ILE A 245 -24.73 -10.47 10.03
N SER A 246 -23.56 -9.97 10.42
CA SER A 246 -22.26 -10.53 10.01
C SER A 246 -22.10 -12.00 10.43
N TYR A 247 -22.48 -12.32 11.67
CA TYR A 247 -22.48 -13.68 12.22
C TYR A 247 -23.34 -14.64 11.38
N LYS A 248 -24.57 -14.22 11.05
CA LYS A 248 -25.47 -14.99 10.18
C LYS A 248 -24.94 -15.14 8.75
N ARG A 249 -24.43 -14.07 8.14
CA ARG A 249 -23.82 -14.10 6.78
C ARG A 249 -22.63 -15.06 6.68
N ARG A 250 -21.88 -15.22 7.78
CA ARG A 250 -20.74 -16.16 7.86
C ARG A 250 -21.11 -17.55 8.38
N ARG A 251 -22.41 -17.86 8.51
CA ARG A 251 -22.90 -19.16 8.99
C ARG A 251 -22.25 -19.59 10.31
N GLU A 252 -22.12 -18.64 11.24
CA GLU A 252 -21.69 -18.93 12.60
C GLU A 252 -20.26 -19.50 12.72
N GLU A 253 -19.39 -19.17 11.76
CA GLU A 253 -17.99 -19.62 11.72
C GLU A 253 -17.20 -19.27 13.01
N HIS A 254 -17.53 -18.13 13.61
CA HIS A 254 -16.94 -17.61 14.83
C HIS A 254 -18.03 -17.25 15.83
N PRO A 255 -17.77 -17.30 17.15
CA PRO A 255 -18.76 -16.91 18.16
C PRO A 255 -19.13 -15.42 18.04
N LEU A 256 -20.37 -15.07 18.42
CA LEU A 256 -20.88 -13.70 18.30
C LEU A 256 -19.97 -12.64 18.97
N TRP A 257 -19.38 -12.98 20.11
CA TRP A 257 -18.46 -12.08 20.81
C TRP A 257 -17.31 -11.62 19.90
N TYR A 258 -16.79 -12.48 19.02
CA TYR A 258 -15.70 -12.14 18.11
C TYR A 258 -16.08 -10.96 17.23
N TYR A 259 -17.27 -10.98 16.64
CA TYR A 259 -17.79 -9.90 15.80
C TYR A 259 -18.01 -8.62 16.61
N VAL A 260 -18.57 -8.73 17.82
CA VAL A 260 -18.77 -7.57 18.71
C VAL A 260 -17.44 -6.89 19.06
N TYR A 261 -16.42 -7.67 19.44
CA TYR A 261 -15.10 -7.13 19.75
C TYR A 261 -14.38 -6.59 18.50
N ALA A 262 -14.46 -7.29 17.36
CA ALA A 262 -13.89 -6.83 16.11
C ALA A 262 -14.48 -5.48 15.69
N ARG A 263 -15.81 -5.30 15.78
CA ARG A 263 -16.48 -4.02 15.51
C ARG A 263 -15.88 -2.88 16.33
N LYS A 264 -15.72 -3.10 17.65
CA LYS A 264 -15.14 -2.11 18.56
C LYS A 264 -13.72 -1.69 18.15
N GLU A 265 -12.87 -2.65 17.78
CA GLU A 265 -11.50 -2.36 17.35
C GLU A 265 -11.45 -1.66 15.98
N TYR A 266 -12.35 -1.98 15.04
CA TYR A 266 -12.47 -1.23 13.79
C TYR A 266 -12.94 0.22 14.02
N PHE A 267 -13.85 0.47 14.96
CA PHE A 267 -14.20 1.85 15.34
C PHE A 267 -13.03 2.61 15.97
N LYS A 268 -12.18 1.94 16.77
CA LYS A 268 -10.95 2.55 17.28
C LYS A 268 -9.99 2.89 16.15
N LEU A 269 -9.77 1.96 15.21
CA LEU A 269 -8.98 2.21 14.00
C LEU A 269 -9.51 3.42 13.23
N ALA A 270 -10.84 3.56 13.10
CA ALA A 270 -11.46 4.67 12.42
C ALA A 270 -11.06 6.02 13.02
N LYS A 271 -11.11 6.12 14.36
CA LYS A 271 -10.70 7.33 15.10
C LYS A 271 -9.21 7.61 14.91
N THR A 272 -8.36 6.59 15.08
CA THR A 272 -6.89 6.74 15.01
C THR A 272 -6.40 7.12 13.62
N LYS A 273 -7.00 6.57 12.56
CA LYS A 273 -6.56 6.77 11.17
C LYS A 273 -7.46 7.70 10.35
N LYS A 274 -8.43 8.37 11.01
CA LYS A 274 -9.45 9.21 10.36
C LYS A 274 -10.12 8.50 9.18
N ALA A 275 -10.42 7.21 9.36
CA ALA A 275 -11.00 6.38 8.32
C ALA A 275 -12.47 6.74 8.09
N VAL A 276 -12.95 6.52 6.86
CA VAL A 276 -14.37 6.67 6.53
C VAL A 276 -15.10 5.38 6.85
N ILE A 277 -16.17 5.48 7.63
CA ILE A 277 -17.01 4.33 7.99
C ILE A 277 -18.23 4.31 7.06
N ILE A 278 -18.52 3.15 6.46
CA ILE A 278 -19.67 2.94 5.58
C ILE A 278 -20.51 1.80 6.12
N ASN A 279 -21.79 2.06 6.36
CA ASN A 279 -22.76 1.03 6.76
C ASN A 279 -23.14 0.16 5.53
N THR A 280 -23.05 -1.17 5.67
CA THR A 280 -23.35 -2.15 4.61
C THR A 280 -24.61 -3.00 4.86
N GLU A 281 -25.53 -2.49 5.67
CA GLU A 281 -26.87 -3.06 5.85
C GLU A 281 -27.82 -2.68 4.71
N ARG A 282 -27.49 -1.60 4.00
CA ARG A 282 -28.22 -1.13 2.82
C ARG A 282 -27.98 -2.03 1.58
N PRO A 283 -28.82 -1.92 0.54
CA PRO A 283 -28.63 -2.64 -0.71
C PRO A 283 -27.23 -2.39 -1.31
N PHE A 284 -26.64 -3.46 -1.86
CA PHE A 284 -25.26 -3.42 -2.39
C PHE A 284 -25.03 -2.27 -3.38
N LYS A 285 -25.97 -2.04 -4.30
CA LYS A 285 -25.87 -0.97 -5.32
C LYS A 285 -25.79 0.42 -4.70
N GLU A 286 -26.52 0.70 -3.63
CA GLU A 286 -26.49 2.00 -2.95
C GLU A 286 -25.18 2.23 -2.21
N VAL A 287 -24.71 1.20 -1.50
CA VAL A 287 -23.42 1.23 -0.82
C VAL A 287 -22.30 1.44 -1.84
N GLN A 288 -22.34 0.73 -2.98
CA GLN A 288 -21.34 0.89 -4.04
C GLN A 288 -21.37 2.30 -4.64
N ARG A 289 -22.54 2.88 -4.91
CA ARG A 289 -22.65 4.28 -5.37
C ARG A 289 -22.00 5.25 -4.38
N THR A 290 -22.18 5.01 -3.09
CA THR A 290 -21.56 5.81 -2.02
C THR A 290 -20.03 5.68 -2.04
N VAL A 291 -19.51 4.46 -2.17
CA VAL A 291 -18.07 4.18 -2.30
C VAL A 291 -17.49 4.87 -3.54
N ASN A 292 -18.14 4.75 -4.69
CA ASN A 292 -17.70 5.37 -5.94
C ASN A 292 -17.65 6.90 -5.81
N ARG A 293 -18.71 7.52 -5.28
CA ARG A 293 -18.76 8.97 -5.06
C ARG A 293 -17.64 9.45 -4.14
N LEU A 294 -17.36 8.70 -3.06
CA LEU A 294 -16.28 9.02 -2.13
C LEU A 294 -14.91 8.96 -2.83
N ILE A 295 -14.65 7.90 -3.58
CA ILE A 295 -13.39 7.71 -4.33
C ILE A 295 -13.21 8.83 -5.35
N THR A 296 -14.23 9.14 -6.14
CA THR A 296 -14.16 10.21 -7.14
C THR A 296 -13.86 11.55 -6.48
N LYS A 297 -14.56 11.89 -5.39
CA LYS A 297 -14.35 13.16 -4.68
C LYS A 297 -12.96 13.27 -4.05
N MET A 298 -12.44 12.19 -3.47
CA MET A 298 -11.19 12.25 -2.69
C MET A 298 -9.93 12.01 -3.51
N LEU A 299 -10.02 11.27 -4.62
CA LEU A 299 -8.83 10.76 -5.31
C LEU A 299 -8.74 11.13 -6.79
N LEU A 300 -9.85 11.55 -7.42
CA LEU A 300 -9.92 11.88 -8.84
C LEU A 300 -10.21 13.36 -9.14
N GLN A 301 -10.38 14.19 -8.10
CA GLN A 301 -10.40 15.66 -8.20
C GLN A 301 -8.97 16.19 -8.10
#